data_AF-A0A7C3PGX6-F1
#
_entry.id   AF-A0A7C3PGX6-F1
#
_cell.length_a   1.000
_cell.length_b   1.000
_cell.length_c   1.000
_cell.angle_alpha   90.00
_cell.angle_beta   90.00
_cell.angle_gamma   90.00
#
_symmetry.space_group_name_H-M   'P 1'
#
loop_
_entity.id
_entity.type
_entity.pdbx_description
1 polymer ?
#
loop_
_entity_poly.entity_id
_entity_poly.type
_entity_poly.pdbx_seq_one_letter_code
_entity_poly.pdbx_strand_id
1 'polypeptide(L)'
;MSYQLGDRVYYVGSDSRILRDYGKRELEIVSVSLVHRVAVCQMVASGAKLVGVPLWDLKVATEMGHDDSLSRDRAAGNGTIQGCQPWVKAEFNSVAKTKPK
;
A
#
# COMPACT_ATOMS: atom_id res chain seq x y z
N MET A 1 -9.77 2.95 10.10
CA MET A 1 -8.76 1.95 9.67
C MET A 1 -7.40 2.62 9.67
N SER A 2 -6.39 2.01 10.29
CA SER A 2 -5.01 2.48 10.27
C SER A 2 -4.20 1.58 9.33
N TYR A 3 -3.43 2.17 8.40
CA TYR A 3 -2.51 1.43 7.54
C TYR A 3 -1.11 1.43 8.16
N GLN A 4 -0.49 0.26 8.22
CA GLN A 4 0.85 0.03 8.76
C GLN A 4 1.79 -0.58 7.72
N LEU A 5 3.09 -0.45 7.98
CA LEU A 5 4.11 -1.13 7.19
C LEU A 5 3.97 -2.65 7.33
N GLY A 6 3.99 -3.36 6.22
CA GLY A 6 3.77 -4.80 6.16
C GLY A 6 2.29 -5.22 6.07
N ASP A 7 1.35 -4.28 6.08
CA ASP A 7 -0.06 -4.61 5.86
C ASP A 7 -0.27 -5.15 4.45
N ARG A 8 -1.06 -6.23 4.38
CA ARG A 8 -1.53 -6.81 3.12
C ARG A 8 -2.81 -6.14 2.68
N VAL A 9 -2.81 -5.59 1.48
CA VAL A 9 -3.90 -4.79 0.94
C VAL A 9 -4.19 -5.19 -0.51
N TYR A 10 -5.41 -4.90 -0.94
CA TYR A 10 -5.83 -4.97 -2.32
C TYR A 10 -6.13 -3.58 -2.84
N TYR A 11 -5.80 -3.36 -4.11
CA TYR A 11 -6.26 -2.17 -4.83
C TYR A 11 -7.74 -2.32 -5.17
N VAL A 12 -8.55 -1.35 -4.74
CA VAL A 12 -10.00 -1.28 -5.00
C VAL A 12 -10.41 -0.01 -5.77
N GLY A 13 -9.42 0.80 -6.17
CA GLY A 13 -9.65 2.00 -6.97
C GLY A 13 -9.94 1.71 -8.44
N SER A 14 -10.02 2.80 -9.22
CA SER A 14 -10.44 2.77 -10.64
C SER A 14 -9.31 2.98 -11.64
N ASP A 15 -8.06 3.20 -11.21
CA ASP A 15 -6.93 3.43 -12.11
C ASP A 15 -6.63 2.15 -12.90
N SER A 16 -6.88 2.22 -14.21
CA SER A 16 -6.74 1.09 -15.14
C SER A 16 -5.31 0.58 -15.25
N ARG A 17 -4.30 1.42 -15.02
CA ARG A 17 -2.89 0.99 -15.04
C ARG A 17 -2.59 0.12 -13.84
N ILE A 18 -3.04 0.54 -12.66
CA ILE A 18 -2.86 -0.23 -11.43
C ILE A 18 -3.67 -1.52 -11.51
N LEU A 19 -4.92 -1.49 -11.98
CA LEU A 19 -5.73 -2.70 -12.16
C LEU A 19 -5.12 -3.70 -13.14
N ARG A 20 -4.49 -3.23 -14.21
CA ARG A 20 -3.86 -4.13 -15.19
C ARG A 20 -2.67 -4.89 -14.62
N ASP A 21 -1.81 -4.19 -13.87
CA ASP A 21 -0.56 -4.76 -13.35
C ASP A 21 -0.74 -5.42 -11.96
N TYR A 22 -1.69 -4.95 -11.15
CA TYR A 22 -1.90 -5.32 -9.74
C TYR A 22 -3.34 -5.73 -9.39
N GLY A 23 -4.29 -5.66 -10.32
CA GLY A 23 -5.68 -6.01 -10.06
C GLY A 23 -5.83 -7.44 -9.55
N LYS A 24 -6.61 -7.61 -8.47
CA LYS A 24 -6.81 -8.87 -7.75
C LYS A 24 -5.54 -9.50 -7.15
N ARG A 25 -4.40 -8.78 -7.14
CA ARG A 25 -3.15 -9.25 -6.53
C ARG A 25 -3.02 -8.66 -5.14
N GLU A 26 -2.46 -9.45 -4.23
CA GLU A 26 -2.12 -8.99 -2.89
C GLU A 26 -0.87 -8.11 -2.94
N LEU A 27 -0.97 -6.96 -2.29
CA LEU A 27 0.09 -5.98 -2.17
C LEU A 27 0.49 -5.84 -0.71
N GLU A 28 1.77 -5.62 -0.45
CA GLU A 28 2.30 -5.30 0.87
C GLU A 28 2.69 -3.83 0.93
N ILE A 29 2.25 -3.13 1.98
CA ILE A 29 2.64 -1.74 2.22
C ILE A 29 4.10 -1.68 2.67
N VAL A 30 4.95 -1.00 1.91
CA VAL A 30 6.36 -0.79 2.24
C VAL A 30 6.67 0.64 2.68
N SER A 31 5.76 1.58 2.42
CA SER A 31 5.85 2.94 2.93
C SER A 31 4.48 3.60 3.00
N VAL A 32 4.29 4.51 3.95
CA VAL A 32 3.06 5.31 4.08
C VAL A 32 3.43 6.76 4.27
N SER A 33 2.77 7.65 3.51
CA SER A 33 2.82 9.08 3.74
C SER A 33 1.43 9.57 4.15
N LEU A 34 1.26 9.87 5.44
CA LEU A 34 0.00 10.45 5.96
C LEU A 34 -0.22 11.88 5.44
N VAL A 35 0.86 12.61 5.18
CA VAL A 35 0.82 13.98 4.62
C VAL A 35 0.22 13.98 3.22
N HIS A 36 0.67 13.06 2.36
CA HIS A 36 0.18 12.94 0.98
C HIS A 36 -1.03 12.01 0.85
N ARG A 37 -1.40 11.30 1.93
CA ARG A 37 -2.46 10.26 1.96
C ARG A 37 -2.26 9.16 0.93
N VAL A 38 -1.01 8.71 0.78
CA VAL A 38 -0.60 7.69 -0.17
C VAL A 38 0.17 6.60 0.58
N ALA A 39 -0.01 5.35 0.17
CA ALA A 39 0.87 4.24 0.52
C ALA A 39 1.65 3.82 -0.72
N VAL A 40 2.90 3.41 -0.53
CA VAL A 40 3.67 2.70 -1.54
C VAL A 40 3.58 1.23 -1.22
N CYS A 41 3.11 0.47 -2.19
CA CYS A 41 2.88 -0.95 -2.07
C CYS A 41 3.77 -1.71 -3.04
N GLN A 42 4.07 -2.96 -2.71
CA GLN A 42 4.78 -3.90 -3.59
C GLN A 42 3.99 -5.20 -3.73
N MET A 43 4.17 -5.92 -4.83
CA MET A 43 3.53 -7.22 -5.02
C MET A 43 4.21 -8.30 -4.17
N VAL A 44 3.44 -9.04 -3.37
CA VAL A 44 3.98 -10.08 -2.47
C VAL A 44 4.71 -11.19 -3.25
N ALA A 45 4.21 -11.55 -4.43
CA ALA A 45 4.74 -12.66 -5.22
C ALA A 45 6.10 -12.39 -5.89
N SER A 46 6.49 -11.12 -6.09
CA SER A 46 7.69 -10.78 -6.87
C SER A 46 8.58 -9.70 -6.26
N GLY A 47 8.08 -8.87 -5.34
CA GLY A 47 8.82 -7.81 -4.66
C GLY A 47 9.45 -6.73 -5.56
N ALA A 48 9.35 -6.86 -6.89
CA ALA A 48 10.21 -6.14 -7.83
C ALA A 48 9.65 -4.79 -8.31
N LYS A 49 8.35 -4.54 -8.13
CA LYS A 49 7.70 -3.30 -8.61
C LYS A 49 6.91 -2.62 -7.50
N LEU A 50 7.30 -1.39 -7.22
CA LEU A 50 6.61 -0.48 -6.31
C LEU A 50 5.49 0.25 -7.05
N VAL A 51 4.40 0.51 -6.35
CA VAL A 51 3.29 1.32 -6.84
C VAL A 51 2.78 2.24 -5.74
N GLY A 52 2.73 3.53 -6.02
CA GLY A 52 2.04 4.50 -5.18
C GLY A 52 0.53 4.40 -5.35
N VAL A 53 -0.20 4.26 -4.25
CA VAL A 53 -1.66 4.13 -4.23
C VAL A 53 -2.26 5.05 -3.17
N PRO A 54 -3.33 5.80 -3.46
CA PRO A 54 -4.05 6.55 -2.44
C PRO A 54 -4.60 5.65 -1.33
N LEU A 55 -4.54 6.10 -0.07
CA LEU A 55 -4.97 5.28 1.07
C LEU A 55 -6.46 4.88 1.03
N TRP A 56 -7.31 5.64 0.34
CA TRP A 56 -8.73 5.32 0.17
C TRP A 56 -9.03 4.31 -0.95
N ASP A 57 -8.07 4.11 -1.87
CA ASP A 57 -8.16 3.11 -2.94
C ASP A 57 -7.57 1.75 -2.50
N LEU A 58 -7.25 1.62 -1.21
CA LEU A 58 -6.75 0.40 -0.61
C LEU A 58 -7.81 -0.22 0.30
N LYS A 59 -7.82 -1.55 0.34
CA LYS A 59 -8.62 -2.33 1.26
C LYS A 59 -7.75 -3.38 1.92
N VAL A 60 -7.77 -3.47 3.24
CA VAL A 60 -6.96 -4.46 3.96
C VAL A 60 -7.47 -5.86 3.66
N ALA A 61 -6.56 -6.80 3.36
CA ALA A 61 -6.90 -8.17 2.96
C ALA A 61 -7.74 -8.89 4.03
N THR A 62 -7.48 -8.62 5.31
CA THR A 62 -8.25 -9.16 6.45
C THR A 62 -9.69 -8.71 6.47
N GLU A 63 -10.03 -7.58 5.83
CA GLU A 63 -11.40 -7.07 5.75
C GLU A 63 -12.18 -7.62 4.55
N MET A 64 -11.49 -8.23 3.57
CA MET A 64 -12.10 -8.82 2.38
C MET A 64 -12.60 -10.26 2.61
N GLY A 65 -12.62 -10.74 3.87
CA GLY A 65 -13.19 -12.04 4.22
C GLY A 65 -12.37 -13.24 3.72
N HIS A 66 -11.04 -13.12 3.61
CA HIS A 66 -10.18 -14.31 3.56
C HIS A 66 -10.10 -14.87 4.99
N ASP A 67 -10.72 -16.04 5.20
CA ASP A 67 -10.56 -16.86 6.39
C ASP A 67 -9.10 -17.30 6.47
N ASP A 68 -8.26 -16.52 7.15
CA ASP A 68 -6.88 -16.87 7.42
C ASP A 68 -6.71 -16.93 8.93
N SER A 69 -6.93 -18.13 9.46
CA SER A 69 -6.53 -18.53 10.80
C SER A 69 -4.99 -18.51 10.93
N LEU A 70 -4.38 -17.34 10.82
CA LEU A 70 -2.99 -17.07 11.19
C LEU A 70 -2.97 -15.74 11.96
N SER A 71 -3.47 -15.82 13.19
CA SER A 71 -3.05 -14.93 14.27
C SER A 71 -1.52 -15.07 14.40
N ARG A 72 -0.78 -14.14 13.81
CA ARG A 72 0.63 -13.95 14.10
C ARG A 72 0.76 -12.61 14.80
N ASP A 73 1.03 -12.68 16.10
CA ASP A 73 1.81 -11.70 16.85
C ASP A 73 2.73 -10.91 15.92
N ARG A 74 2.30 -9.72 15.49
CA ARG A 74 3.20 -8.79 14.83
C ARG A 74 3.43 -7.66 15.79
N ALA A 75 4.62 -7.76 16.40
CA ALA A 75 5.19 -6.80 17.32
C ALA A 75 4.80 -5.37 16.96
N ALA A 76 4.40 -4.61 17.97
CA ALA A 76 4.29 -3.16 17.93
C ALA A 76 5.68 -2.56 17.61
N GLY A 77 6.04 -2.60 16.33
CA GLY A 77 7.20 -1.90 15.80
C GLY A 77 6.85 -0.43 15.74
N ASN A 78 7.23 0.30 16.79
CA ASN A 78 7.24 1.75 16.84
C ASN A 78 8.25 2.29 15.80
N GLY A 79 7.87 2.19 14.51
CA GLY A 79 8.70 2.58 13.38
C GLY A 79 8.44 4.03 13.03
N THR A 80 9.07 4.95 13.75
CA THR A 80 9.28 6.32 13.26
C THR A 80 9.95 6.21 11.90
N ILE A 81 9.26 6.57 10.82
CA ILE A 81 9.80 6.50 9.45
C ILE A 81 10.88 7.57 9.31
N GLN A 82 12.11 7.21 9.63
CA GLN A 82 13.31 7.97 9.30
C GLN A 82 13.84 7.44 7.97
N GLY A 83 13.64 8.21 6.90
CA GLY A 83 14.21 7.93 5.58
C GLY A 83 13.23 7.29 4.60
N CYS A 84 12.33 8.08 4.03
CA CYS A 84 11.72 7.73 2.75
C CYS A 84 12.84 7.60 1.71
N GLN A 85 13.14 6.37 1.29
CA GLN A 85 14.14 6.10 0.25
C GLN A 85 13.78 6.89 -1.02
N PRO A 86 14.76 7.36 -1.82
CA PRO A 86 14.50 8.30 -2.93
C PRO A 86 13.49 7.79 -3.97
N TRP A 87 13.46 6.48 -4.24
CA TRP A 87 12.51 5.85 -5.16
C TRP A 87 11.07 5.83 -4.61
N VAL A 88 10.89 5.77 -3.28
CA VAL A 88 9.58 5.85 -2.62
C VAL A 88 9.02 7.28 -2.70
N LYS A 89 9.91 8.27 -2.59
CA LYS A 89 9.55 9.70 -2.71
C LYS A 89 8.98 10.06 -4.10
N ALA A 90 9.46 9.40 -5.16
CA ALA A 90 8.97 9.59 -6.51
C ALA A 90 7.50 9.14 -6.66
N GLU A 91 7.15 8.00 -6.09
CA GLU A 91 5.78 7.46 -6.11
C GLU A 91 4.79 8.37 -5.36
N PHE A 92 5.19 8.92 -4.20
CA PHE A 92 4.37 9.90 -3.49
C PHE A 92 4.07 11.14 -4.34
N ASN A 93 5.08 11.69 -5.02
CA ASN A 93 4.93 12.89 -5.84
C ASN A 93 4.12 12.64 -7.13
N SER A 94 4.19 11.43 -7.69
CA SER A 94 3.42 11.05 -8.88
C SER A 94 1.92 11.03 -8.58
N VAL A 95 1.53 10.42 -7.46
CA VAL A 95 0.12 10.28 -7.05
C VAL A 95 -0.45 11.59 -6.47
N ALA A 96 0.35 12.37 -5.76
CA ALA A 96 -0.10 13.67 -5.22
C ALA A 96 -0.47 14.70 -6.31
N LYS A 97 0.08 14.56 -7.52
CA LYS A 97 -0.23 15.43 -8.68
C LYS A 97 -1.56 15.05 -9.35
N THR A 98 -2.00 13.81 -9.21
CA THR A 98 -3.33 13.33 -9.61
C THR A 98 -4.34 13.63 -8.51
N LYS A 99 -4.59 14.92 -8.26
CA LYS A 99 -5.68 15.34 -7.37
C LYS A 99 -6.99 15.32 -8.16
N PRO A 100 -8.06 14.64 -7.69
CA PRO A 100 -9.38 14.84 -8.25
C PRO A 100 -9.86 16.26 -7.92
N LYS A 101 -10.55 16.86 -8.90
CA LYS A 101 -11.20 18.17 -8.81
C LYS A 101 -12.37 18.12 -7.84
#